data_AF-A0AAW2SJB7-F1
#
_entry.id   AF-A0AAW2SJB7-F1
#
_cell.length_a   1.000
_cell.length_b   1.000
_cell.length_c   1.000
_cell.angle_alpha   90.00
_cell.angle_beta   90.00
_cell.angle_gamma   90.00
#
_symmetry.space_group_name_H-M   'P 1'
#
loop_
_entity.id
_entity.type
_entity.pdbx_description
1 polymer ?
#
loop_
_entity_poly.entity_id
_entity_poly.type
_entity_poly.pdbx_seq_one_letter_code
_entity_poly.pdbx_strand_id
1 'polypeptide(L)'
;MDGNQQVLPLAFAIVDEETYPSWKWFLQQLSRYVRRGRRGMCLISDRHGGLIKAVREGPDFASPHGVHRYCLRHVCSNFNSIIKNVVLKDLCWQADSEYQLRKFNRIMEEIKKQSVKAFAYLDQINKEKWTASHDGGWRCGILTTNMSECINGVLKGARRLPVSALVEITLERTVHCFRVQAIKGQKMLQNNQLWTDFACKMFISWQQKAVEHTVTKYSHVQQSASVVTRRQNGHWMNTHVVKIANRECSCGKWNQFGIPCSHAQKVCGAYNISAWLRIIMI
;
A
#
# COMPACT_ATOMS: atom_id res chain seq x y z
N MET A 1 2.83 -9.36 3.45
CA MET A 1 1.51 -9.10 4.07
C MET A 1 0.52 -10.04 3.40
N ASP A 2 -0.43 -10.58 4.15
CA ASP A 2 -1.53 -11.35 3.55
C ASP A 2 -2.71 -10.44 3.18
N GLY A 3 -3.76 -11.03 2.58
CA GLY A 3 -4.97 -10.31 2.19
C GLY A 3 -5.81 -9.75 3.36
N ASN A 4 -5.41 -10.01 4.62
CA ASN A 4 -6.02 -9.44 5.82
C ASN A 4 -5.18 -8.29 6.41
N GLN A 5 -4.18 -7.79 5.68
CA GLN A 5 -3.19 -6.84 6.19
C GLN A 5 -2.44 -7.34 7.42
N GLN A 6 -2.27 -8.66 7.56
CA GLN A 6 -1.51 -9.25 8.65
C GLN A 6 -0.09 -9.59 8.18
N VAL A 7 0.83 -9.60 9.15
CA VAL A 7 2.23 -9.96 8.92
C VAL A 7 2.36 -11.44 8.80
N LEU A 8 3.17 -11.84 7.84
CA LEU A 8 3.66 -13.20 7.74
C LEU A 8 5.15 -13.09 7.46
N PRO A 9 6.02 -13.33 8.45
CA PRO A 9 7.47 -13.40 8.21
C PRO A 9 7.72 -14.53 7.21
N LEU A 10 8.34 -14.24 6.07
CA LEU A 10 8.61 -15.25 5.03
C LEU A 10 10.06 -15.71 5.02
N ALA A 11 10.97 -14.84 5.43
CA ALA A 11 12.40 -15.09 5.48
C ALA A 11 13.05 -14.11 6.46
N PHE A 12 14.20 -14.52 6.99
CA PHE A 12 15.09 -13.68 7.77
C PHE A 12 16.53 -14.00 7.36
N ALA A 13 17.44 -13.06 7.62
CA ALA A 13 18.85 -13.24 7.38
C ALA A 13 19.64 -12.64 8.53
N ILE A 14 20.75 -13.29 8.88
CA ILE A 14 21.77 -12.75 9.75
C ILE A 14 22.96 -12.42 8.85
N VAL A 15 23.38 -11.17 8.88
CA VAL A 15 24.47 -10.63 8.08
C VAL A 15 25.33 -9.75 8.97
N ASP A 16 26.61 -9.61 8.63
CA ASP A 16 27.53 -8.79 9.42
C ASP A 16 27.07 -7.31 9.42
N GLU A 17 26.67 -6.80 8.25
CA GLU A 17 26.22 -5.43 8.07
C GLU A 17 25.18 -5.31 6.94
N GLU A 18 24.34 -4.27 7.01
CA GLU A 18 23.35 -3.91 5.98
C GLU A 18 24.00 -3.25 4.76
N THR A 19 24.89 -3.96 4.08
CA THR A 19 25.62 -3.44 2.92
C THR A 19 24.91 -3.80 1.61
N TYR A 20 25.35 -3.17 0.50
CA TYR A 20 24.88 -3.55 -0.84
C TYR A 20 25.06 -5.06 -1.13
N PRO A 21 26.22 -5.70 -0.85
CA PRO A 21 26.38 -7.14 -1.05
C PRO A 21 25.39 -7.98 -0.24
N SER A 22 25.19 -7.66 1.04
CA SER A 22 24.22 -8.35 1.91
C SER A 22 22.80 -8.26 1.36
N TRP A 23 22.37 -7.06 0.95
CA TRP A 23 21.04 -6.85 0.35
C TRP A 23 20.89 -7.57 -0.99
N LYS A 24 21.92 -7.52 -1.86
CA LYS A 24 21.90 -8.21 -3.15
C LYS A 24 21.73 -9.71 -2.96
N TRP A 25 22.53 -10.32 -2.08
CA TRP A 25 22.43 -11.74 -1.77
C TRP A 25 21.04 -12.08 -1.22
N PHE A 26 20.53 -11.31 -0.26
CA PHE A 26 19.23 -11.59 0.35
C PHE A 26 18.08 -11.50 -0.65
N LEU A 27 18.06 -10.46 -1.50
CA LEU A 27 17.05 -10.32 -2.56
C LEU A 27 17.13 -11.46 -3.59
N GLN A 28 18.33 -11.98 -3.89
CA GLN A 28 18.49 -13.17 -4.74
C GLN A 28 17.86 -14.42 -4.10
N GLN A 29 18.05 -14.62 -2.78
CA GLN A 29 17.41 -15.73 -2.07
C GLN A 29 15.89 -15.58 -2.05
N LEU A 30 15.38 -14.36 -1.81
CA LEU A 30 13.95 -14.08 -1.90
C LEU A 30 13.40 -14.36 -3.29
N SER A 31 14.12 -13.98 -4.34
CA SER A 31 13.69 -14.28 -5.71
C SER A 31 13.62 -15.79 -5.97
N ARG A 32 14.67 -16.52 -5.59
CA ARG A 32 14.78 -17.96 -5.81
C ARG A 32 13.72 -18.77 -5.05
N TYR A 33 13.52 -18.48 -3.77
CA TYR A 33 12.69 -19.32 -2.89
C TYR A 33 11.31 -18.74 -2.59
N VAL A 34 11.20 -17.41 -2.48
CA VAL A 34 9.95 -16.74 -2.10
C VAL A 34 9.17 -16.25 -3.32
N ARG A 35 9.81 -15.72 -4.36
CA ARG A 35 9.14 -15.26 -5.58
C ARG A 35 8.85 -16.41 -6.53
N ARG A 36 9.83 -17.30 -6.76
CA ARG A 36 9.72 -18.48 -7.65
C ARG A 36 9.12 -18.13 -9.02
N GLY A 37 9.62 -17.06 -9.64
CA GLY A 37 9.17 -16.61 -10.97
C GLY A 37 7.85 -15.80 -10.99
N ARG A 38 7.12 -15.69 -9.87
CA ARG A 38 5.91 -14.86 -9.79
C ARG A 38 6.22 -13.40 -10.11
N ARG A 39 5.40 -12.79 -10.96
CA ARG A 39 5.48 -11.37 -11.31
C ARG A 39 4.50 -10.57 -10.47
N GLY A 40 4.67 -9.26 -10.46
CA GLY A 40 3.75 -8.33 -9.82
C GLY A 40 3.92 -8.24 -8.30
N MET A 41 5.12 -8.45 -7.80
CA MET A 41 5.42 -8.20 -6.38
C MET A 41 5.75 -6.73 -6.14
N CYS A 42 5.17 -6.15 -5.10
CA CYS A 42 5.55 -4.83 -4.58
C CYS A 42 6.48 -5.01 -3.37
N LEU A 43 7.73 -4.61 -3.52
CA LEU A 43 8.68 -4.50 -2.41
C LEU A 43 8.56 -3.11 -1.78
N ILE A 44 8.18 -3.05 -0.51
CA ILE A 44 8.19 -1.81 0.28
C ILE A 44 9.34 -1.88 1.27
N SER A 45 10.25 -0.92 1.21
CA SER A 45 11.42 -0.88 2.11
C SER A 45 11.65 0.51 2.67
N ASP A 46 12.57 0.63 3.62
CA ASP A 46 13.22 1.91 3.90
C ASP A 46 14.02 2.42 2.67
N ARG A 47 14.69 3.56 2.85
CA ARG A 47 15.52 4.20 1.81
C ARG A 47 17.02 3.90 1.99
N HIS A 48 17.39 2.74 2.52
CA HIS A 48 18.81 2.37 2.69
C HIS A 48 19.51 2.28 1.32
N GLY A 49 20.66 2.93 1.19
CA GLY A 49 21.37 3.07 -0.10
C GLY A 49 21.78 1.73 -0.71
N GLY A 50 22.24 0.79 0.13
CA GLY A 50 22.61 -0.56 -0.31
C GLY A 50 21.44 -1.35 -0.89
N LEU A 51 20.26 -1.24 -0.29
CA LEU A 51 19.04 -1.90 -0.77
C LEU A 51 18.56 -1.28 -2.08
N ILE A 52 18.50 0.06 -2.16
CA ILE A 52 18.08 0.76 -3.39
C ILE A 52 18.98 0.35 -4.56
N LYS A 53 20.30 0.26 -4.33
CA LYS A 53 21.25 -0.21 -5.35
C LYS A 53 20.99 -1.67 -5.73
N ALA A 54 20.81 -2.56 -4.76
CA ALA A 54 20.53 -3.97 -5.00
C ALA A 54 19.23 -4.21 -5.79
N VAL A 55 18.17 -3.46 -5.50
CA VAL A 55 16.91 -3.50 -6.26
C VAL A 55 17.07 -2.95 -7.67
N ARG A 56 17.89 -1.91 -7.87
CA ARG A 56 18.13 -1.34 -9.21
C ARG A 56 18.86 -2.31 -10.14
N GLU A 57 19.82 -3.05 -9.61
CA GLU A 57 20.63 -3.99 -10.38
C GLU A 57 19.98 -5.39 -10.50
N GLY A 58 19.01 -5.71 -9.63
CA GLY A 58 18.26 -6.95 -9.66
C GLY A 58 16.94 -6.81 -10.45
N PRO A 59 16.61 -7.75 -11.35
CA PRO A 59 15.42 -7.61 -12.20
C PRO A 59 14.11 -7.88 -11.46
N ASP A 60 14.14 -8.58 -10.32
CA ASP A 60 12.96 -9.27 -9.79
C ASP A 60 11.98 -8.40 -9.01
N PHE A 61 12.47 -7.33 -8.38
CA PHE A 61 11.67 -6.39 -7.58
C PHE A 61 11.63 -4.99 -8.21
N ALA A 62 11.99 -4.90 -9.48
CA ALA A 62 11.94 -3.70 -10.29
C ALA A 62 11.17 -3.98 -11.59
N SER A 63 10.82 -2.91 -12.31
CA SER A 63 10.14 -3.03 -13.59
C SER A 63 11.03 -3.81 -14.57
N PRO A 64 10.49 -4.77 -15.35
CA PRO A 64 9.07 -5.08 -15.54
C PRO A 64 8.51 -6.22 -14.65
N HIS A 65 9.32 -6.83 -13.77
CA HIS A 65 8.91 -8.04 -13.05
C HIS A 65 8.21 -7.77 -11.71
N GLY A 66 8.44 -6.60 -11.13
CA GLY A 66 7.78 -6.12 -9.93
C GLY A 66 7.92 -4.62 -9.80
N VAL A 67 7.60 -4.11 -8.62
CA VAL A 67 7.84 -2.70 -8.29
C VAL A 67 8.48 -2.60 -6.92
N HIS A 68 9.21 -1.50 -6.74
CA HIS A 68 9.77 -1.14 -5.44
C HIS A 68 9.26 0.22 -5.04
N ARG A 69 8.87 0.37 -3.77
CA ARG A 69 8.30 1.57 -3.16
C ARG A 69 8.98 1.86 -1.83
N TYR A 70 9.01 3.13 -1.46
CA TYR A 70 9.54 3.59 -0.18
C TYR A 70 8.45 3.60 0.88
N CYS A 71 8.81 3.19 2.08
CA CYS A 71 8.00 3.36 3.27
C CYS A 71 7.77 4.85 3.56
N LEU A 72 6.49 5.24 3.64
CA LEU A 72 6.02 6.58 4.03
C LEU A 72 6.73 7.10 5.28
N ARG A 73 6.81 6.28 6.33
CA ARG A 73 7.45 6.66 7.61
C ARG A 73 8.89 7.08 7.41
N HIS A 74 9.65 6.33 6.60
CA HIS A 74 11.05 6.62 6.30
C HIS A 74 11.20 7.82 5.36
N VAL A 75 10.31 8.00 4.39
CA VAL A 75 10.27 9.20 3.54
C VAL A 75 10.09 10.44 4.41
N CYS A 76 9.08 10.47 5.28
CA CYS A 76 8.82 11.59 6.19
C CYS A 76 9.93 11.79 7.22
N SER A 77 10.56 10.72 7.71
CA SER A 77 11.70 10.82 8.62
C SER A 77 12.93 11.44 7.95
N ASN A 78 13.29 10.99 6.75
CA ASN A 78 14.42 11.53 5.98
C ASN A 78 14.15 12.97 5.50
N PHE A 79 12.90 13.28 5.17
CA PHE A 79 12.49 14.65 4.89
C PHE A 79 12.71 15.54 6.13
N ASN A 80 12.24 15.10 7.30
CA ASN A 80 12.31 15.92 8.51
C ASN A 80 13.72 16.05 9.09
N SER A 81 14.64 15.11 8.82
CA SER A 81 16.04 15.26 9.25
C SER A 81 16.74 16.45 8.56
N ILE A 82 16.28 16.82 7.36
CA ILE A 82 16.84 17.92 6.55
C ILE A 82 16.03 19.21 6.75
N ILE A 83 14.70 19.12 6.72
CA ILE A 83 13.80 20.29 6.76
C ILE A 83 13.54 20.75 8.20
N LYS A 84 13.54 19.82 9.17
CA LYS A 84 13.36 20.09 10.62
C LYS A 84 12.14 20.96 10.94
N ASN A 85 10.99 20.63 10.34
CA ASN A 85 9.74 21.37 10.53
C ASN A 85 8.55 20.39 10.62
N VAL A 86 7.86 20.42 11.75
CA VAL A 86 6.76 19.49 12.06
C VAL A 86 5.56 19.69 11.13
N VAL A 87 5.19 20.94 10.84
CA VAL A 87 4.07 21.25 9.94
C VAL A 87 4.34 20.73 8.53
N LEU A 88 5.55 20.97 8.01
CA LEU A 88 5.95 20.47 6.69
C LEU A 88 6.06 18.94 6.67
N LYS A 89 6.47 18.31 7.78
CA LYS A 89 6.49 16.84 7.91
C LYS A 89 5.07 16.27 7.85
N ASP A 90 4.10 16.92 8.49
CA ASP A 90 2.70 16.50 8.45
C ASP A 90 2.11 16.69 7.05
N LEU A 91 2.45 17.77 6.35
CA LEU A 91 2.09 17.95 4.94
C LEU A 91 2.73 16.90 4.03
N CYS A 92 4.00 16.53 4.26
CA CYS A 92 4.65 15.43 3.56
C CYS A 92 3.90 14.11 3.75
N TRP A 93 3.47 13.81 4.98
CA TRP A 93 2.68 12.62 5.28
C TRP A 93 1.33 12.63 4.55
N GLN A 94 0.65 13.78 4.55
CA GLN A 94 -0.61 13.96 3.83
C GLN A 94 -0.43 13.80 2.32
N ALA A 95 0.64 14.33 1.75
CA ALA A 95 0.92 14.20 0.32
C ALA A 95 1.11 12.73 -0.09
N ASP A 96 1.97 11.99 0.63
CA ASP A 96 2.23 10.58 0.33
C ASP A 96 0.98 9.71 0.46
N SER A 97 0.19 9.90 1.52
CA SER A 97 -1.01 9.09 1.80
C SER A 97 -2.26 9.46 0.98
N GLU A 98 -2.18 10.47 0.12
CA GLU A 98 -3.32 10.92 -0.68
C GLU A 98 -3.47 10.11 -1.97
N TYR A 99 -4.69 9.65 -2.24
CA TYR A 99 -5.01 8.83 -3.42
C TYR A 99 -5.42 9.67 -4.64
N GLN A 100 -5.81 10.93 -4.42
CA GLN A 100 -6.30 11.80 -5.49
C GLN A 100 -5.21 12.77 -5.95
N LEU A 101 -4.86 12.70 -7.24
CA LEU A 101 -3.85 13.56 -7.84
C LEU A 101 -4.11 15.06 -7.59
N ARG A 102 -5.37 15.50 -7.70
CA ARG A 102 -5.77 16.90 -7.43
C ARG A 102 -5.40 17.34 -6.01
N LYS A 103 -5.65 16.50 -5.02
CA LYS A 103 -5.39 16.82 -3.62
C LYS A 103 -3.90 16.72 -3.30
N PHE A 104 -3.21 15.73 -3.85
CA PHE A 104 -1.75 15.65 -3.79
C PHE A 104 -1.10 16.94 -4.31
N ASN A 105 -1.48 17.39 -5.52
CA ASN A 105 -0.95 18.62 -6.11
C ASN A 105 -1.25 19.84 -5.23
N ARG A 106 -2.44 19.92 -4.63
CA ARG A 106 -2.78 21.00 -3.69
C ARG A 106 -1.84 21.01 -2.47
N ILE A 107 -1.55 19.84 -1.91
CA ILE A 107 -0.65 19.72 -0.75
C ILE A 107 0.79 20.07 -1.15
N MET A 108 1.25 19.62 -2.33
CA MET A 108 2.58 19.96 -2.83
C MET A 108 2.74 21.46 -3.07
N GLU A 109 1.72 22.16 -3.60
CA GLU A 109 1.73 23.61 -3.72
C GLU A 109 1.74 24.31 -2.35
N GLU A 110 1.03 23.77 -1.36
CA GLU A 110 1.08 24.29 0.01
C GLU A 110 2.48 24.16 0.63
N ILE A 111 3.12 23.00 0.45
CA ILE A 111 4.52 22.79 0.86
C ILE A 111 5.43 23.81 0.17
N LYS A 112 5.24 24.05 -1.13
CA LYS A 112 6.05 25.00 -1.91
C LYS A 112 5.93 26.43 -1.41
N LYS A 113 4.70 26.87 -1.08
CA LYS A 113 4.44 28.20 -0.51
C LYS A 113 5.15 28.40 0.82
N GLN A 114 5.16 27.36 1.67
CA GLN A 114 5.81 27.42 2.98
C GLN A 114 7.33 27.25 2.90
N SER A 115 7.83 26.43 1.97
CA SER A 115 9.27 26.22 1.77
C SER A 115 9.58 25.63 0.39
N VAL A 116 10.19 26.45 -0.46
CA VAL A 116 10.71 26.00 -1.77
C VAL A 116 11.73 24.88 -1.62
N LYS A 117 12.57 24.93 -0.57
CA LYS A 117 13.55 23.87 -0.25
C LYS A 117 12.87 22.52 0.04
N ALA A 118 11.80 22.53 0.82
CA ALA A 118 11.03 21.33 1.13
C ALA A 118 10.38 20.73 -0.12
N PHE A 119 9.76 21.58 -0.95
CA PHE A 119 9.20 21.17 -2.23
C PHE A 119 10.26 20.54 -3.13
N ALA A 120 11.40 21.22 -3.33
CA ALA A 120 12.49 20.75 -4.18
C ALA A 120 13.04 19.39 -3.71
N TYR A 121 13.15 19.17 -2.39
CA TYR A 121 13.55 17.87 -1.85
C TYR A 121 12.58 16.75 -2.23
N LEU A 122 11.28 16.98 -2.10
CA LEU A 122 10.26 15.97 -2.41
C LEU A 122 10.12 15.73 -3.91
N ASP A 123 10.25 16.77 -4.73
CA ASP A 123 10.11 16.69 -6.18
C ASP A 123 11.24 15.90 -6.85
N GLN A 124 12.43 15.85 -6.22
CA GLN A 124 13.54 14.99 -6.65
C GLN A 124 13.27 13.49 -6.44
N ILE A 125 12.34 13.12 -5.56
CA ILE A 125 11.98 11.72 -5.33
C ILE A 125 10.94 11.32 -6.38
N ASN A 126 11.22 10.27 -7.15
CA ASN A 126 10.25 9.72 -8.11
C ASN A 126 8.89 9.49 -7.42
N LYS A 127 7.86 10.17 -7.90
CA LYS A 127 6.52 10.20 -7.29
C LYS A 127 5.88 8.82 -7.17
N GLU A 128 6.14 7.91 -8.10
CA GLU A 128 5.66 6.52 -8.00
C GLU A 128 6.29 5.77 -6.82
N LYS A 129 7.53 6.11 -6.46
CA LYS A 129 8.24 5.44 -5.37
C LYS A 129 7.66 5.78 -4.00
N TRP A 130 7.18 7.02 -3.82
CA TRP A 130 6.78 7.50 -2.50
C TRP A 130 5.30 7.82 -2.38
N THR A 131 4.56 8.23 -3.41
CA THR A 131 3.17 8.69 -3.25
C THR A 131 2.13 7.62 -3.61
N ALA A 132 1.04 7.54 -2.86
CA ALA A 132 -0.09 6.66 -3.17
C ALA A 132 -0.84 7.08 -4.44
N SER A 133 -0.96 8.39 -4.71
CA SER A 133 -1.62 8.93 -5.91
C SER A 133 -0.96 8.54 -7.23
N HIS A 134 0.35 8.27 -7.23
CA HIS A 134 1.11 7.83 -8.42
C HIS A 134 1.53 6.36 -8.33
N ASP A 135 1.16 5.66 -7.25
CA ASP A 135 1.64 4.30 -6.99
C ASP A 135 1.10 3.31 -8.01
N GLY A 136 -0.08 3.54 -8.59
CA GLY A 136 -0.77 2.58 -9.46
C GLY A 136 -1.49 1.47 -8.71
N GLY A 137 -1.62 1.57 -7.38
CA GLY A 137 -2.28 0.59 -6.52
C GLY A 137 -1.42 -0.59 -6.08
N TRP A 138 -0.14 -0.60 -6.46
CA TRP A 138 0.82 -1.65 -6.14
C TRP A 138 1.04 -1.87 -4.63
N ARG A 139 0.81 -0.85 -3.81
CA ARG A 139 0.93 -0.93 -2.35
C ARG A 139 -0.26 -1.59 -1.67
N CYS A 140 -1.39 -1.80 -2.35
CA CYS A 140 -2.59 -2.40 -1.76
C CYS A 140 -3.07 -1.69 -0.47
N GLY A 141 -2.86 -0.36 -0.38
CA GLY A 141 -3.13 0.44 0.82
C GLY A 141 -2.07 0.40 1.93
N ILE A 142 -0.99 -0.38 1.76
CA ILE A 142 0.12 -0.47 2.73
C ILE A 142 1.11 0.66 2.45
N LEU A 143 1.13 1.68 3.32
CA LEU A 143 2.00 2.84 3.16
C LEU A 143 3.28 2.74 3.99
N THR A 144 3.27 2.01 5.09
CA THR A 144 4.37 1.95 6.05
C THR A 144 4.89 0.53 6.26
N THR A 145 6.14 0.45 6.69
CA THR A 145 6.81 -0.77 7.18
C THR A 145 6.66 -0.92 8.70
N ASN A 146 5.62 -0.33 9.31
CA ASN A 146 5.35 -0.44 10.76
C ASN A 146 5.36 -1.91 11.21
N MET A 147 5.01 -2.80 10.31
CA MET A 147 4.90 -4.22 10.58
C MET A 147 6.23 -4.96 10.64
N SER A 148 7.20 -4.64 9.76
CA SER A 148 8.55 -5.18 9.92
C SER A 148 9.24 -4.58 11.15
N GLU A 149 8.92 -3.33 11.50
CA GLU A 149 9.38 -2.69 12.73
C GLU A 149 8.82 -3.34 14.00
N CYS A 150 7.55 -3.76 13.98
CA CYS A 150 6.95 -4.51 15.08
C CYS A 150 7.71 -5.83 15.33
N ILE A 151 8.00 -6.60 14.27
CA ILE A 151 8.83 -7.81 14.38
C ILE A 151 10.23 -7.47 14.88
N ASN A 152 10.85 -6.42 14.35
CA ASN A 152 12.15 -5.95 14.83
C ASN A 152 12.12 -5.58 16.32
N GLY A 153 11.00 -5.05 16.81
CA GLY A 153 10.74 -4.76 18.22
C GLY A 153 10.61 -6.02 19.08
N VAL A 154 9.85 -7.01 18.61
CA VAL A 154 9.73 -8.33 19.28
C VAL A 154 11.11 -9.00 19.40
N LEU A 155 11.93 -8.91 18.36
CA LEU A 155 13.27 -9.49 18.34
C LEU A 155 14.32 -8.64 19.08
N LYS A 156 13.98 -7.43 19.55
CA LYS A 156 14.94 -6.50 20.18
C LYS A 156 15.63 -7.11 21.40
N GLY A 157 14.89 -7.85 22.22
CA GLY A 157 15.45 -8.57 23.38
C GLY A 157 16.36 -9.74 22.97
N ALA A 158 16.05 -10.41 21.86
CA ALA A 158 16.83 -11.54 21.35
C ALA A 158 18.17 -11.14 20.73
N ARG A 159 18.34 -9.87 20.32
CA ARG A 159 19.59 -9.37 19.69
C ARG A 159 20.83 -9.44 20.60
N ARG A 160 20.63 -9.53 21.91
CA ARG A 160 21.74 -9.66 22.89
C ARG A 160 22.04 -11.11 23.26
N LEU A 161 21.33 -12.06 22.67
CA LEU A 161 21.54 -13.49 22.90
C LEU A 161 22.52 -14.05 21.86
N PRO A 162 23.10 -15.24 22.11
CA PRO A 162 23.87 -15.95 21.10
C PRO A 162 23.10 -16.14 19.80
N VAL A 163 23.82 -16.23 18.68
CA VAL A 163 23.24 -16.37 17.33
C VAL A 163 22.27 -17.55 17.26
N SER A 164 22.60 -18.68 17.91
CA SER A 164 21.73 -19.85 17.98
C SER A 164 20.35 -19.53 18.58
N ALA A 165 20.33 -18.83 19.72
CA ALA A 165 19.10 -18.41 20.39
C ALA A 165 18.31 -17.40 19.55
N LEU A 166 18.98 -16.48 18.85
CA LEU A 166 18.32 -15.55 17.94
C LEU A 166 17.63 -16.29 16.79
N VAL A 167 18.29 -17.28 16.19
CA VAL A 167 17.73 -18.12 15.12
C VAL A 167 16.54 -18.92 15.62
N GLU A 168 16.67 -19.57 16.78
CA GLU A 168 15.61 -20.36 17.39
C GLU A 168 14.36 -19.52 17.68
N ILE A 169 14.50 -18.39 18.39
CA ILE A 169 13.39 -17.49 18.69
C ILE A 169 12.74 -16.98 17.39
N THR A 170 13.54 -16.62 16.40
CA THR A 170 13.01 -16.11 15.12
C THR A 170 12.22 -17.19 14.38
N LEU A 171 12.74 -18.43 14.36
CA LEU A 171 12.09 -19.57 13.72
C LEU A 171 10.79 -19.92 14.44
N GLU A 172 10.81 -20.08 15.76
CA GLU A 172 9.63 -20.40 16.57
C GLU A 172 8.51 -19.38 16.37
N ARG A 173 8.85 -18.08 16.39
CA ARG A 173 7.87 -17.00 16.16
C ARG A 173 7.32 -17.03 14.74
N THR A 174 8.18 -17.29 13.76
CA THR A 174 7.77 -17.42 12.36
C THR A 174 6.79 -18.58 12.19
N VAL A 175 7.13 -19.77 12.72
CA VAL A 175 6.28 -20.97 12.67
C VAL A 175 4.96 -20.73 13.40
N HIS A 176 4.98 -20.08 14.57
CA HIS A 176 3.78 -19.73 15.32
C HIS A 176 2.87 -18.81 14.49
N CYS A 177 3.42 -17.75 13.87
CA CYS A 177 2.66 -16.87 12.98
C CYS A 177 2.04 -17.67 11.83
N PHE A 178 2.81 -18.52 11.14
CA PHE A 178 2.29 -19.36 10.06
C PHE A 178 1.15 -20.25 10.52
N ARG A 179 1.29 -20.91 11.68
CA ARG A 179 0.26 -21.80 12.22
C ARG A 179 -1.04 -21.05 12.50
N VAL A 180 -0.96 -19.88 13.14
CA VAL A 180 -2.13 -19.05 13.44
C VAL A 180 -2.82 -18.60 12.15
N GLN A 181 -2.06 -18.17 11.14
CA GLN A 181 -2.61 -17.74 9.86
C GLN A 181 -3.20 -18.89 9.04
N ALA A 182 -2.56 -20.07 9.07
CA ALA A 182 -3.06 -21.27 8.40
C ALA A 182 -4.41 -21.72 8.97
N ILE A 183 -4.56 -21.72 10.29
CA ILE A 183 -5.84 -22.06 10.95
C ILE A 183 -6.94 -21.07 10.54
N LYS A 184 -6.65 -19.76 10.50
CA LYS A 184 -7.62 -18.76 10.02
C LYS A 184 -8.00 -19.00 8.56
N GLY A 185 -7.03 -19.26 7.70
CA GLY A 185 -7.26 -19.57 6.28
C GLY A 185 -8.12 -20.82 6.09
N GLN A 186 -7.84 -21.89 6.85
CA GLN A 186 -8.65 -23.12 6.82
C GLN A 186 -10.10 -22.87 7.25
N LYS A 187 -10.31 -22.09 8.32
CA LYS A 187 -11.67 -21.71 8.75
C LYS A 187 -12.41 -20.92 7.68
N MET A 188 -11.74 -20.01 6.99
CA MET A 188 -12.35 -19.29 5.87
C MET A 188 -12.77 -20.23 4.74
N LEU A 189 -11.91 -21.20 4.38
CA LEU A 189 -12.22 -22.20 3.36
C LEU A 189 -13.41 -23.08 3.77
N GLN A 190 -13.44 -23.54 5.02
CA GLN A 190 -14.56 -24.34 5.56
C GLN A 190 -15.88 -23.57 5.52
N ASN A 191 -15.84 -22.26 5.72
CA ASN A 191 -17.01 -21.39 5.67
C ASN A 191 -17.38 -20.92 4.25
N ASN A 192 -16.73 -21.44 3.19
CA ASN A 192 -16.86 -20.95 1.81
C ASN A 192 -16.69 -19.43 1.67
N GLN A 193 -15.87 -18.84 2.54
CA GLN A 193 -15.62 -17.41 2.55
C GLN A 193 -14.62 -17.05 1.45
N LEU A 194 -15.14 -16.50 0.36
CA LEU A 194 -14.35 -16.12 -0.83
C LEU A 194 -13.38 -14.96 -0.57
N TRP A 195 -13.74 -14.02 0.32
CA TRP A 195 -13.00 -12.78 0.55
C TRP A 195 -12.51 -12.68 1.99
N THR A 196 -11.34 -12.08 2.18
CA THR A 196 -10.77 -11.86 3.52
C THR A 196 -11.67 -10.98 4.38
N ASP A 197 -11.60 -11.15 5.70
CA ASP A 197 -12.36 -10.32 6.66
C ASP A 197 -12.10 -8.83 6.43
N PHE A 198 -10.85 -8.47 6.11
CA PHE A 198 -10.48 -7.11 5.74
C PHE A 198 -11.29 -6.62 4.52
N ALA A 199 -11.31 -7.41 3.44
CA ALA A 199 -12.02 -7.07 2.22
C ALA A 199 -13.54 -6.95 2.45
N CYS A 200 -14.13 -7.92 3.16
CA CYS A 200 -15.55 -7.92 3.53
C CYS A 200 -15.93 -6.69 4.36
N LYS A 201 -15.19 -6.42 5.44
CA LYS A 201 -15.46 -5.27 6.32
C LYS A 201 -15.37 -3.95 5.57
N MET A 202 -14.34 -3.79 4.73
CA MET A 202 -14.16 -2.59 3.94
C MET A 202 -15.25 -2.42 2.89
N PHE A 203 -15.62 -3.51 2.19
CA PHE A 203 -16.70 -3.49 1.20
C PHE A 203 -18.02 -3.07 1.83
N ILE A 204 -18.42 -3.68 2.95
CA ILE A 204 -19.66 -3.38 3.68
C ILE A 204 -19.66 -1.93 4.18
N SER A 205 -18.55 -1.45 4.75
CA SER A 205 -18.43 -0.05 5.19
C SER A 205 -18.60 0.94 4.03
N TRP A 206 -18.07 0.61 2.85
CA TRP A 206 -18.24 1.44 1.65
C TRP A 206 -19.64 1.34 1.05
N GLN A 207 -20.32 0.20 1.22
CA GLN A 207 -21.71 0.02 0.81
C GLN A 207 -22.65 0.92 1.58
N GLN A 208 -22.47 1.02 2.90
CA GLN A 208 -23.23 1.95 3.73
C GLN A 208 -23.05 3.40 3.27
N LYS A 209 -21.81 3.78 2.94
CA LYS A 209 -21.50 5.11 2.38
C LYS A 209 -22.00 5.31 0.95
N ALA A 210 -22.32 4.24 0.22
CA ALA A 210 -22.79 4.34 -1.16
C ALA A 210 -24.17 5.00 -1.25
N VAL A 211 -25.00 4.82 -0.21
CA VAL A 211 -26.36 5.36 -0.11
C VAL A 211 -26.38 6.89 -0.24
N GLU A 212 -25.35 7.57 0.28
CA GLU A 212 -25.22 9.03 0.27
C GLU A 212 -24.84 9.63 -1.10
N HIS A 213 -24.52 8.79 -2.09
CA HIS A 213 -24.11 9.25 -3.42
C HIS A 213 -25.25 9.18 -4.43
N THR A 214 -25.18 10.04 -5.45
CA THR A 214 -26.13 10.06 -6.57
C THR A 214 -25.40 9.89 -7.89
N VAL A 215 -25.86 8.96 -8.73
CA VAL A 215 -25.37 8.84 -10.12
C VAL A 215 -26.08 9.90 -10.95
N THR A 216 -25.32 10.72 -11.68
CA THR A 216 -25.86 11.89 -12.38
C THR A 216 -25.79 11.77 -13.90
N LYS A 217 -24.77 11.12 -14.44
CA LYS A 217 -24.58 10.96 -15.89
C LYS A 217 -23.88 9.64 -16.18
N TYR A 218 -24.21 9.04 -17.32
CA TYR A 218 -23.47 7.93 -17.89
C TYR A 218 -23.09 8.27 -19.32
N SER A 219 -21.80 8.18 -19.61
CA SER A 219 -21.26 8.37 -20.95
C SER A 219 -20.98 7.02 -21.56
N HIS A 220 -21.79 6.65 -22.56
CA HIS A 220 -21.57 5.42 -23.34
C HIS A 220 -20.24 5.46 -24.11
N VAL A 221 -19.84 6.65 -24.58
CA VAL A 221 -18.57 6.87 -25.30
C VAL A 221 -17.37 6.64 -24.39
N GLN A 222 -17.42 7.15 -23.16
CA GLN A 222 -16.31 7.01 -22.20
C GLN A 222 -16.44 5.77 -21.30
N GLN A 223 -17.51 4.99 -21.47
CA GLN A 223 -17.91 3.87 -20.60
C GLN A 223 -17.76 4.22 -19.11
N SER A 224 -18.24 5.41 -18.73
CA SER A 224 -18.02 5.99 -17.40
C SER A 224 -19.26 6.65 -16.83
N ALA A 225 -19.38 6.62 -15.51
CA ALA A 225 -20.46 7.24 -14.77
C ALA A 225 -19.95 8.34 -13.84
N SER A 226 -20.69 9.45 -13.77
CA SER A 226 -20.43 10.54 -12.84
C SER A 226 -21.25 10.35 -11.56
N VAL A 227 -20.56 10.32 -10.44
CA VAL A 227 -21.11 10.14 -9.10
C VAL A 227 -20.87 11.39 -8.29
N VAL A 228 -21.96 11.93 -7.76
CA VAL A 228 -21.95 13.09 -6.89
C VAL A 228 -21.97 12.62 -5.43
N THR A 229 -21.04 13.14 -4.62
CA THR A 229 -21.01 12.97 -3.17
C THR A 229 -21.49 14.23 -2.48
N ARG A 230 -22.59 14.13 -1.73
CA ARG A 230 -23.11 15.22 -0.90
C ARG A 230 -22.47 15.14 0.49
N ARG A 231 -21.83 16.22 0.96
CA ARG A 231 -21.42 16.31 2.38
C ARG A 231 -22.60 16.75 3.24
N GLN A 232 -22.62 16.32 4.51
CA GLN A 232 -23.67 16.58 5.49
C GLN A 232 -24.01 18.07 5.70
N ASN A 233 -23.20 19.02 5.20
CA ASN A 233 -23.40 20.46 5.38
C ASN A 233 -23.69 21.21 4.05
N GLY A 234 -24.18 20.53 3.01
CA GLY A 234 -24.86 21.15 1.86
C GLY A 234 -24.03 21.98 0.86
N HIS A 235 -22.84 22.47 1.21
CA HIS A 235 -22.14 23.48 0.40
C HIS A 235 -21.14 22.95 -0.63
N TRP A 236 -20.68 21.70 -0.52
CA TRP A 236 -19.66 21.16 -1.43
C TRP A 236 -20.06 19.82 -2.01
N MET A 237 -20.03 19.75 -3.34
CA MET A 237 -20.38 18.58 -4.12
C MET A 237 -19.14 18.11 -4.87
N ASN A 238 -18.54 17.02 -4.42
CA ASN A 238 -17.44 16.41 -5.17
C ASN A 238 -18.03 15.46 -6.21
N THR A 239 -17.61 15.63 -7.46
CA THR A 239 -17.95 14.70 -8.53
C THR A 239 -16.79 13.74 -8.75
N HIS A 240 -17.10 12.46 -8.75
CA HIS A 240 -16.18 11.37 -9.06
C HIS A 240 -16.60 10.66 -10.34
N VAL A 241 -15.62 10.26 -11.14
CA VAL A 241 -15.85 9.49 -12.37
C VAL A 241 -15.50 8.04 -12.08
N VAL A 242 -16.40 7.13 -12.41
CA VAL A 242 -16.24 5.68 -12.25
C VAL A 242 -16.22 5.04 -13.62
N LYS A 243 -15.20 4.25 -13.92
CA LYS A 243 -15.11 3.41 -15.12
C LYS A 243 -15.18 1.95 -14.68
N ILE A 244 -16.36 1.35 -14.76
CA ILE A 244 -16.59 -0.02 -14.25
C ILE A 244 -15.75 -1.04 -15.00
N ALA A 245 -15.67 -0.94 -16.33
CA ALA A 245 -14.91 -1.86 -17.17
C ALA A 245 -13.43 -1.91 -16.77
N ASN A 246 -12.85 -0.74 -16.52
CA ASN A 246 -11.45 -0.59 -16.11
C ASN A 246 -11.24 -0.81 -14.60
N ARG A 247 -12.32 -0.92 -13.81
CA ARG A 247 -12.28 -0.98 -12.34
C ARG A 247 -11.60 0.24 -11.71
N GLU A 248 -11.86 1.40 -12.29
CA GLU A 248 -11.25 2.66 -11.87
C GLU A 248 -12.27 3.60 -11.26
N CYS A 249 -11.83 4.36 -10.27
CA CYS A 249 -12.58 5.51 -9.77
C CYS A 249 -11.64 6.68 -9.53
N SER A 250 -12.05 7.89 -9.94
CA SER A 250 -11.25 9.10 -9.73
C SER A 250 -11.03 9.46 -8.26
N CYS A 251 -11.67 8.78 -7.32
CA CYS A 251 -11.34 8.88 -5.90
C CYS A 251 -10.05 8.12 -5.51
N GLY A 252 -9.49 7.31 -6.40
CA GLY A 252 -8.24 6.56 -6.26
C GLY A 252 -8.36 5.26 -5.44
N LYS A 253 -9.42 5.12 -4.63
CA LYS A 253 -9.56 3.98 -3.69
C LYS A 253 -9.72 2.63 -4.37
N TRP A 254 -10.43 2.55 -5.50
CA TRP A 254 -10.64 1.26 -6.16
C TRP A 254 -9.31 0.70 -6.67
N ASN A 255 -8.53 1.51 -7.37
CA ASN A 255 -7.18 1.17 -7.80
C ASN A 255 -6.28 0.79 -6.61
N GLN A 256 -6.35 1.55 -5.52
CA GLN A 256 -5.48 1.33 -4.36
C GLN A 256 -5.73 0.02 -3.62
N PHE A 257 -7.00 -0.37 -3.47
CA PHE A 257 -7.38 -1.48 -2.60
C PHE A 257 -7.84 -2.72 -3.37
N GLY A 258 -8.03 -2.62 -4.69
CA GLY A 258 -8.64 -3.67 -5.50
C GLY A 258 -10.11 -3.93 -5.17
N ILE A 259 -10.71 -3.14 -4.29
CA ILE A 259 -12.08 -3.31 -3.80
C ILE A 259 -12.92 -2.12 -4.30
N PRO A 260 -14.13 -2.35 -4.85
CA PRO A 260 -14.96 -1.26 -5.33
C PRO A 260 -15.29 -0.28 -4.21
N CYS A 261 -14.89 0.98 -4.39
CA CYS A 261 -15.20 2.06 -3.46
C CYS A 261 -16.70 2.39 -3.41
N SER A 262 -17.13 3.20 -2.45
CA SER A 262 -18.55 3.60 -2.31
C SER A 262 -19.14 4.21 -3.58
N HIS A 263 -18.34 4.94 -4.37
CA HIS A 263 -18.77 5.49 -5.67
C HIS A 263 -19.01 4.38 -6.69
N ALA A 264 -18.06 3.45 -6.81
CA ALA A 264 -18.17 2.31 -7.70
C ALA A 264 -19.37 1.43 -7.35
N GLN A 265 -19.58 1.15 -6.07
CA GLN A 265 -20.72 0.38 -5.59
C GLN A 265 -22.05 1.09 -5.89
N LYS A 266 -22.13 2.42 -5.75
CA LYS A 266 -23.32 3.18 -6.13
C LYS A 266 -23.64 3.05 -7.62
N VAL A 267 -22.63 3.13 -8.48
CA VAL A 267 -22.81 2.96 -9.93
C VAL A 267 -23.22 1.52 -10.25
N CYS A 268 -22.53 0.52 -9.69
CA CYS A 268 -22.88 -0.88 -9.86
C CYS A 268 -24.35 -1.15 -9.50
N GLY A 269 -24.83 -0.63 -8.36
CA GLY A 269 -26.22 -0.73 -7.96
C GLY A 269 -27.20 -0.07 -8.93
N ALA A 270 -26.86 1.11 -9.47
CA ALA A 270 -27.70 1.82 -10.45
C ALA A 270 -27.84 1.07 -11.79
N TYR A 271 -26.90 0.20 -12.14
CA TYR A 271 -26.89 -0.57 -13.39
C TYR A 271 -27.10 -2.08 -13.18
N ASN A 272 -27.54 -2.52 -11.99
CA ASN A 272 -27.74 -3.94 -11.65
C ASN A 272 -26.50 -4.82 -11.89
N ILE A 273 -25.30 -4.27 -11.65
CA ILE A 273 -24.03 -4.99 -11.75
C ILE A 273 -23.61 -5.41 -10.34
N SER A 274 -23.21 -6.67 -10.15
CA SER A 274 -22.64 -7.11 -8.87
C SER A 274 -21.26 -6.49 -8.65
N ALA A 275 -21.14 -5.63 -7.63
CA ALA A 275 -19.86 -5.06 -7.23
C ALA A 275 -18.92 -6.11 -6.60
N TRP A 276 -19.46 -7.15 -5.95
CA TRP A 276 -18.65 -8.24 -5.36
C TRP A 276 -17.80 -8.97 -6.40
N LEU A 277 -18.32 -9.16 -7.62
CA LEU A 277 -17.60 -9.78 -8.73
C LEU A 277 -16.47 -8.89 -9.30
N ARG A 278 -16.29 -7.69 -8.77
CA ARG A 278 -15.29 -6.72 -9.23
C ARG A 278 -14.18 -6.47 -8.20
N ILE A 279 -14.15 -7.23 -7.11
CA ILE A 279 -12.98 -7.31 -6.23
C ILE A 279 -11.82 -7.97 -7.00
N ILE A 280 -10.62 -7.42 -6.86
CA ILE A 280 -9.38 -7.95 -7.40
C ILE A 280 -8.70 -8.75 -6.29
N MET A 281 -8.35 -10.00 -6.56
CA MET A 281 -7.36 -10.71 -5.76
C MET A 281 -5.99 -10.11 -6.11
N ILE A 282 -5.48 -9.24 -5.24
CA ILE A 282 -4.11 -8.72 -5.33
C ILE A 282 -3.19 -9.57 -4.45
#